data_AF-K1ZEK2-F1
#
_entry.id   AF-K1ZEK2-F1
#
_cell.length_a   1.000
_cell.length_b   1.000
_cell.length_c   1.000
_cell.angle_alpha   90.00
_cell.angle_beta   90.00
_cell.angle_gamma   90.00
#
_symmetry.space_group_name_H-M   'P 1'
#
loop_
_entity.id
_entity.type
_entity.pdbx_description
1 polymer ?
#
loop_
_entity_poly.entity_id
_entity_poly.type
_entity_poly.pdbx_seq_one_letter_code
_entity_poly.pdbx_strand_id
1 'polypeptide(L)'
;MEKNEQPPKRNEVLIGTIFCVLVLVIIKLAVSWRPTLDFNFHFSWPKFSYVSEVFADNIVPSSTLVVPPQIVVPPRQKSEVKIVKGIYLTASSAASVKKMDEIISLINKTELNAVVIDIKDYTGNILFDSKLPLVNELHTKRVVLKKIPELIKKLHENNIYVIARQTVFQDPVLAVAKPTWAIKAKSGGIWRDQKGLS
;
A
#
# COMPACT_ATOMS: atom_id res chain seq x y z
N MET A 1 40.75 -28.84 -6.97
CA MET A 1 41.45 -27.58 -7.29
C MET A 1 41.17 -26.62 -6.15
N GLU A 2 42.13 -26.55 -5.23
CA GLU A 2 42.12 -25.77 -3.99
C GLU A 2 42.50 -24.32 -4.32
N LYS A 3 41.67 -23.33 -3.93
CA LYS A 3 41.99 -21.91 -4.12
C LYS A 3 42.78 -21.42 -2.91
N ASN A 4 44.06 -21.14 -3.13
CA ASN A 4 44.94 -20.44 -2.21
C ASN A 4 44.50 -18.97 -2.06
N GLU A 5 43.92 -18.59 -0.93
CA GLU A 5 43.79 -17.19 -0.51
C GLU A 5 45.07 -16.75 0.20
N GLN A 6 45.83 -15.85 -0.43
CA GLN A 6 47.00 -15.21 0.16
C GLN A 6 46.56 -14.11 1.13
N PRO A 7 47.16 -13.99 2.33
CA PRO A 7 46.80 -12.97 3.30
C PRO A 7 47.12 -11.56 2.79
N PRO A 8 46.32 -10.54 3.15
CA PRO A 8 46.50 -9.17 2.66
C PRO A 8 47.87 -8.60 3.05
N LYS A 9 48.52 -7.92 2.09
CA LYS A 9 49.86 -7.35 2.28
C LYS A 9 49.83 -6.29 3.38
N ARG A 10 50.81 -6.34 4.28
CA ARG A 10 50.94 -5.52 5.50
C ARG A 10 50.80 -3.99 5.26
N ASN A 11 51.10 -3.52 4.05
CA ASN A 11 50.97 -2.11 3.65
C ASN A 11 49.52 -1.66 3.42
N GLU A 12 48.62 -2.54 2.95
CA GLU A 12 47.20 -2.17 2.74
C GLU A 12 46.44 -2.02 4.07
N VAL A 13 46.76 -2.86 5.05
CA VAL A 13 46.19 -2.76 6.41
C VAL A 13 46.64 -1.47 7.10
N LEU A 14 47.92 -1.08 6.92
CA LEU A 14 48.50 0.13 7.50
C LEU A 14 47.89 1.41 6.88
N ILE A 15 47.67 1.44 5.56
CA ILE A 15 47.02 2.56 4.87
C ILE A 15 45.56 2.72 5.35
N GLY A 16 44.83 1.61 5.50
CA GLY A 16 43.45 1.64 6.00
C GLY A 16 43.32 2.15 7.44
N THR A 17 44.27 1.82 8.31
CA THR A 17 44.29 2.32 9.70
C THR A 17 44.62 3.80 9.78
N ILE A 18 45.58 4.28 8.99
CA ILE A 18 45.92 5.71 8.93
C ILE A 18 44.73 6.53 8.42
N PHE A 19 44.01 6.05 7.39
CA PHE A 19 42.82 6.73 6.86
C PHE A 19 41.68 6.81 7.89
N CYS A 20 41.42 5.73 8.64
CA CYS A 20 40.40 5.74 9.71
C CYS A 20 40.74 6.73 10.84
N VAL A 21 42.01 6.82 11.25
CA VAL A 21 42.44 7.76 12.30
C VAL A 21 42.33 9.21 11.83
N LEU A 22 42.68 9.50 10.57
CA LEU A 22 42.54 10.84 9.98
C LEU A 22 41.08 11.30 9.90
N VAL A 23 40.16 10.42 9.50
CA VAL A 23 38.72 10.73 9.46
C VAL A 23 38.17 11.00 10.86
N LEU A 24 38.59 10.23 11.88
CA LEU A 24 38.16 10.46 13.26
C LEU A 24 38.72 11.75 13.87
N VAL A 25 39.95 12.16 13.49
CA VAL A 25 40.53 13.45 13.90
C VAL A 25 39.79 14.62 13.26
N ILE A 26 39.43 14.53 11.97
CA ILE A 26 38.64 15.56 11.28
C ILE A 26 37.24 15.70 11.92
N ILE A 27 36.57 14.60 12.27
CA ILE A 27 35.27 14.63 12.94
C ILE A 27 35.40 15.27 14.34
N LYS A 28 36.46 14.95 15.10
CA LYS A 28 36.70 15.58 16.41
C LYS A 28 37.01 17.08 16.31
N LEU A 29 37.75 17.50 15.28
CA LEU A 29 38.00 18.92 15.02
C LEU A 29 36.72 19.66 14.61
N ALA A 30 35.86 19.04 13.78
CA ALA A 30 34.58 19.61 13.36
C ALA A 30 33.56 19.77 14.50
N VAL A 31 33.63 18.93 15.54
CA VAL A 31 32.71 19.01 16.70
C VAL A 31 33.17 20.04 17.74
N SER A 32 34.45 20.42 17.78
CA SER A 32 35.00 21.36 18.76
C SER A 32 34.90 22.84 18.36
N TRP A 33 34.41 23.16 17.16
CA TRP A 33 34.19 24.53 16.71
C TRP A 33 32.69 24.82 16.57
N ARG A 34 32.03 25.10 17.70
CA ARG A 34 30.73 25.78 17.72
C ARG A 34 30.98 27.27 17.99
N PRO A 35 31.00 28.15 16.98
CA PRO A 35 30.97 29.57 17.24
C PRO A 35 29.58 29.94 17.79
N THR A 36 29.54 30.46 19.01
CA THR A 36 28.40 31.23 19.53
C THR A 36 28.32 32.53 18.73
N LEU A 37 27.50 32.52 17.68
CA LEU A 37 27.11 33.73 16.96
C LEU A 37 25.65 34.03 17.31
N ASP A 38 25.47 35.00 18.19
CA ASP A 38 24.19 35.65 18.44
C ASP A 38 23.72 36.36 17.18
N PHE A 39 22.87 35.70 16.39
CA PHE A 39 22.21 36.32 15.24
C PHE A 39 20.92 37.00 15.68
N ASN A 40 21.03 38.29 16.01
CA ASN A 40 19.90 39.21 15.99
C ASN A 40 19.48 39.44 14.52
N PHE A 41 18.50 38.68 14.04
CA PHE A 41 17.90 38.91 12.73
C PHE A 41 16.78 39.94 12.83
N HIS A 42 17.07 41.20 12.50
CA HIS A 42 16.05 42.22 12.30
C HIS A 42 15.49 42.05 10.88
N PHE A 43 14.33 41.40 10.75
CA PHE A 43 13.69 41.15 9.47
C PHE A 43 12.96 42.42 8.99
N SER A 44 13.65 43.26 8.22
CA SER A 44 13.03 44.35 7.46
C SER A 44 12.40 43.78 6.20
N TRP A 45 11.07 43.59 6.21
CA TRP A 45 10.30 43.23 5.01
C TRP A 45 10.47 44.31 3.93
N PRO A 46 10.76 43.96 2.67
CA PRO A 46 10.61 44.91 1.58
C PRO A 46 9.12 45.23 1.43
N LYS A 47 8.78 46.53 1.39
CA LYS A 47 7.44 46.99 1.00
C LYS A 47 7.19 46.51 -0.43
N PHE A 48 6.38 45.47 -0.57
CA PHE A 48 5.93 45.00 -1.86
C PHE A 48 4.81 45.94 -2.33
N SER A 49 5.15 46.88 -3.21
CA SER A 49 4.19 47.74 -3.90
C SER A 49 3.36 46.85 -4.82
N TYR A 50 2.12 46.57 -4.42
CA TYR A 50 1.17 45.85 -5.24
C TYR A 50 0.80 46.75 -6.43
N VAL A 51 1.13 46.29 -7.65
CA VAL A 51 0.72 46.96 -8.88
C VAL A 51 -0.77 46.74 -9.07
N SER A 52 -1.58 47.74 -8.76
CA SER A 52 -3.02 47.78 -9.04
C SER A 52 -3.30 48.71 -10.20
N GLU A 53 -2.89 48.35 -11.42
CA GLU A 53 -3.24 49.11 -12.62
C GLU A 53 -3.47 48.16 -13.82
N VAL A 54 -4.43 47.24 -13.76
CA VAL A 54 -4.97 46.59 -14.98
C VAL A 54 -6.48 46.27 -14.92
N PHE A 55 -7.18 46.45 -13.79
CA PHE A 55 -8.60 46.05 -13.70
C PHE A 55 -9.46 47.15 -13.10
N ALA A 56 -9.61 48.27 -13.80
CA ALA A 56 -10.50 49.36 -13.40
C ALA A 56 -11.88 49.35 -14.07
N ASP A 57 -12.16 48.49 -15.06
CA ASP A 57 -13.34 48.70 -15.92
C ASP A 57 -14.45 47.64 -15.84
N ASN A 58 -14.43 46.72 -14.87
CA ASN A 58 -15.56 45.82 -14.64
C ASN A 58 -15.85 45.61 -13.16
N ILE A 59 -16.39 46.65 -12.51
CA ILE A 59 -17.03 46.53 -11.20
C ILE A 59 -18.36 45.82 -11.40
N VAL A 60 -18.36 44.49 -11.26
CA VAL A 60 -19.59 43.74 -10.97
C VAL A 60 -19.81 43.85 -9.46
N PRO A 61 -20.96 44.37 -8.98
CA PRO A 61 -21.19 44.50 -7.54
C PRO A 61 -21.14 43.12 -6.87
N SER A 62 -20.14 42.96 -6.01
CA SER A 62 -19.95 41.81 -5.12
C SER A 62 -20.99 41.88 -4.00
N SER A 63 -22.19 41.34 -4.23
CA SER A 63 -23.21 41.22 -3.19
C SER A 63 -23.98 39.90 -3.26
N THR A 64 -23.27 38.80 -3.43
CA THR A 64 -23.77 37.48 -3.00
C THR A 64 -22.59 36.59 -2.62
N LEU A 65 -22.19 36.61 -1.34
CA LEU A 65 -21.41 35.50 -0.80
C LEU A 65 -22.35 34.29 -0.72
N VAL A 66 -22.40 33.51 -1.80
CA VAL A 66 -23.04 32.19 -1.78
C VAL A 66 -22.16 31.32 -0.88
N VAL A 67 -22.47 31.29 0.41
CA VAL A 67 -21.88 30.32 1.33
C VAL A 67 -22.31 28.94 0.79
N PRO A 68 -21.38 28.10 0.32
CA PRO A 68 -21.75 26.78 -0.15
C PRO A 68 -22.46 26.05 1.00
N PRO A 69 -23.55 25.33 0.72
CA PRO A 69 -24.29 24.64 1.78
C PRO A 69 -23.32 23.73 2.55
N GLN A 70 -23.24 23.95 3.86
CA GLN A 70 -22.50 23.10 4.77
C GLN A 70 -23.02 21.67 4.60
N ILE A 71 -22.19 20.75 4.10
CA ILE A 71 -22.55 19.33 4.01
C ILE A 71 -22.64 18.82 5.45
N VAL A 72 -23.86 18.76 5.98
CA VAL A 72 -24.12 18.11 7.28
C VAL A 72 -23.95 16.60 7.07
N VAL A 73 -22.73 16.11 7.29
CA VAL A 73 -22.50 14.66 7.32
C VAL A 73 -23.19 14.14 8.59
N PRO A 74 -24.20 13.26 8.48
CA PRO A 74 -24.84 12.72 9.66
C PRO A 74 -23.79 12.00 10.51
N PRO A 75 -23.89 12.06 11.86
CA PRO A 75 -22.96 11.35 12.72
C PRO A 75 -22.95 9.87 12.36
N ARG A 76 -21.78 9.35 11.99
CA ARG A 76 -21.62 7.96 11.56
C ARG A 76 -21.93 7.03 12.74
N GLN A 77 -23.11 6.41 12.73
CA GLN A 77 -23.46 5.39 13.72
C GLN A 77 -22.61 4.14 13.48
N LYS A 78 -21.76 3.81 14.45
CA LYS A 78 -20.98 2.57 14.42
C LYS A 78 -21.93 1.40 14.66
N SER A 79 -21.90 0.41 13.79
CA SER A 79 -22.64 -0.84 13.99
C SER A 79 -22.18 -1.56 15.25
N GLU A 80 -23.07 -2.39 15.81
CA GLU A 80 -22.74 -3.28 16.93
C GLU A 80 -21.49 -4.12 16.63
N VAL A 81 -20.68 -4.36 17.67
CA VAL A 81 -19.47 -5.18 17.58
C VAL A 81 -19.87 -6.65 17.48
N LYS A 82 -19.70 -7.25 16.31
CA LYS A 82 -19.87 -8.71 16.11
C LYS A 82 -18.53 -9.42 16.24
N ILE A 83 -18.47 -10.45 17.10
CA ILE A 83 -17.29 -11.31 17.21
C ILE A 83 -17.30 -12.29 16.03
N VAL A 84 -16.32 -12.17 15.15
CA VAL A 84 -16.18 -13.01 13.95
C VAL A 84 -15.06 -14.03 14.17
N LYS A 85 -15.39 -15.32 14.04
CA LYS A 85 -14.46 -16.45 14.14
C LYS A 85 -14.44 -17.17 12.80
N GLY A 86 -13.53 -16.74 11.93
CA GLY A 86 -13.51 -17.15 10.53
C GLY A 86 -12.44 -18.18 10.18
N ILE A 87 -12.74 -19.04 9.20
CA ILE A 87 -11.77 -19.92 8.57
C ILE A 87 -11.39 -19.42 7.17
N TYR A 88 -10.11 -19.46 6.84
CA TYR A 88 -9.60 -19.07 5.53
C TYR A 88 -9.64 -20.22 4.53
N LEU A 89 -10.10 -19.93 3.31
CA LEU A 89 -10.22 -20.84 2.20
C LEU A 89 -9.62 -20.20 0.94
N THR A 90 -8.75 -20.96 0.27
CA THR A 90 -8.36 -20.63 -1.11
C THR A 90 -9.57 -20.78 -2.04
N ALA A 91 -9.53 -20.16 -3.21
CA ALA A 91 -10.58 -20.32 -4.22
C ALA A 91 -10.81 -21.79 -4.60
N SER A 92 -9.75 -22.60 -4.69
CA SER A 92 -9.84 -24.03 -5.00
C SER A 92 -10.54 -24.82 -3.90
N SER A 93 -10.24 -24.51 -2.63
CA SER A 93 -10.93 -25.11 -1.49
C SER A 93 -12.41 -24.74 -1.47
N ALA A 94 -12.73 -23.48 -1.77
CA ALA A 94 -14.10 -22.99 -1.82
C ALA A 94 -14.89 -23.50 -3.03
N ALA A 95 -14.22 -23.85 -4.13
CA ALA A 95 -14.84 -24.46 -5.32
C ALA A 95 -15.17 -25.95 -5.14
N SER A 96 -14.52 -26.63 -4.18
CA SER A 96 -14.75 -28.05 -3.91
C SER A 96 -16.01 -28.25 -3.07
N VAL A 97 -17.03 -28.90 -3.64
CA VAL A 97 -18.29 -29.21 -2.95
C VAL A 97 -18.05 -30.01 -1.67
N LYS A 98 -17.28 -31.11 -1.78
CA LYS A 98 -16.93 -31.96 -0.63
C LYS A 98 -16.26 -31.15 0.49
N LYS A 99 -15.28 -30.31 0.12
CA LYS A 99 -14.55 -29.53 1.13
C LYS A 99 -15.46 -28.50 1.78
N MET A 100 -16.31 -27.85 0.99
CA MET A 100 -17.28 -26.89 1.50
C MET A 100 -18.26 -27.53 2.48
N ASP A 101 -18.73 -28.76 2.20
CA ASP A 101 -19.60 -29.51 3.12
C ASP A 101 -18.92 -29.84 4.44
N GLU A 102 -17.65 -30.27 4.41
CA GLU A 102 -16.84 -30.49 5.61
C GLU A 102 -16.72 -29.20 6.44
N ILE A 103 -16.47 -28.07 5.78
CA ILE A 103 -16.31 -26.77 6.45
C ILE A 103 -17.62 -26.29 7.06
N ILE A 104 -18.74 -26.42 6.34
CA ILE A 104 -20.07 -26.08 6.87
C ILE A 104 -20.39 -26.98 8.08
N SER A 105 -20.10 -28.28 8.00
CA SER A 105 -20.30 -29.20 9.13
C SER A 105 -19.45 -28.81 10.34
N LEU A 106 -18.19 -28.40 10.13
CA LEU A 106 -17.31 -27.92 11.18
C LEU A 106 -17.86 -26.64 11.83
N ILE A 107 -18.28 -25.67 11.01
CA ILE A 107 -18.85 -24.41 11.48
C ILE A 107 -20.11 -24.66 12.31
N ASN A 108 -21.01 -25.53 11.85
CA ASN A 108 -22.25 -25.86 12.56
C ASN A 108 -22.00 -26.60 13.90
N LYS A 109 -20.81 -27.17 14.12
CA LYS A 109 -20.45 -27.92 15.34
C LYS A 109 -19.55 -27.15 16.30
N THR A 110 -19.11 -25.95 15.92
CA THR A 110 -18.12 -25.16 16.66
C THR A 110 -18.59 -23.72 16.85
N GLU A 111 -17.78 -22.89 17.48
CA GLU A 111 -18.00 -21.46 17.62
C GLU A 111 -17.64 -20.65 16.36
N LEU A 112 -17.14 -21.30 15.31
CA LEU A 112 -16.85 -20.64 14.04
C LEU A 112 -18.14 -20.09 13.44
N ASN A 113 -18.07 -18.94 12.78
CA ASN A 113 -19.25 -18.29 12.20
C ASN A 113 -18.98 -17.59 10.87
N ALA A 114 -17.76 -17.72 10.32
CA ALA A 114 -17.40 -17.05 9.09
C ALA A 114 -16.44 -17.85 8.22
N VAL A 115 -16.44 -17.52 6.93
CA VAL A 115 -15.46 -18.00 5.96
C VAL A 115 -14.82 -16.81 5.25
N VAL A 116 -13.51 -16.90 5.03
CA VAL A 116 -12.74 -15.94 4.21
C VAL A 116 -12.36 -16.64 2.91
N ILE A 117 -12.83 -16.12 1.77
CA ILE A 117 -12.65 -16.75 0.46
C ILE A 117 -11.89 -15.79 -0.46
N ASP A 118 -10.82 -16.29 -1.07
CA ASP A 118 -10.07 -15.54 -2.08
C ASP A 118 -10.89 -15.30 -3.35
N ILE A 119 -11.08 -14.03 -3.70
CA ILE A 119 -11.64 -13.60 -4.99
C ILE A 119 -10.56 -13.05 -5.94
N LYS A 120 -9.45 -12.54 -5.38
CA LYS A 120 -8.20 -12.21 -6.09
C LYS A 120 -7.01 -12.56 -5.23
N ASP A 121 -6.12 -13.38 -5.78
CA ASP A 121 -4.90 -13.80 -5.09
C ASP A 121 -3.75 -12.79 -5.25
N TYR A 122 -2.61 -13.13 -4.67
CA TYR A 122 -1.37 -12.35 -4.74
C TYR A 122 -0.73 -12.34 -6.13
N THR A 123 -1.19 -13.19 -7.05
CA THR A 123 -0.69 -13.21 -8.43
C THR A 123 -1.34 -12.14 -9.29
N GLY A 124 -2.38 -11.46 -8.78
CA GLY A 124 -3.12 -10.44 -9.51
C GLY A 124 -4.29 -10.98 -10.34
N ASN A 125 -4.58 -12.28 -10.23
CA ASN A 125 -5.63 -12.93 -11.01
C ASN A 125 -6.98 -12.93 -10.30
N ILE A 126 -8.04 -12.62 -11.04
CA ILE A 126 -9.42 -12.70 -10.58
C ILE A 126 -9.91 -14.13 -10.68
N LEU A 127 -10.34 -14.69 -9.55
CA LEU A 127 -10.61 -16.14 -9.41
C LEU A 127 -12.05 -16.53 -9.74
N PHE A 128 -12.84 -15.58 -10.24
CA PHE A 128 -14.23 -15.76 -10.63
C PHE A 128 -14.53 -15.11 -11.98
N ASP A 129 -15.71 -15.40 -12.54
CA ASP A 129 -16.12 -14.80 -13.81
C ASP A 129 -16.58 -13.35 -13.63
N SER A 130 -15.59 -12.44 -13.53
CA SER A 130 -15.84 -11.01 -13.45
C SER A 130 -16.20 -10.43 -14.82
N LYS A 131 -17.16 -9.50 -14.83
CA LYS A 131 -17.60 -8.75 -16.02
C LYS A 131 -16.95 -7.36 -16.12
N LEU A 132 -15.98 -7.06 -15.24
CA LEU A 132 -15.31 -5.76 -15.24
C LEU A 132 -14.46 -5.60 -16.51
N PRO A 133 -14.57 -4.47 -17.24
CA PRO A 133 -13.80 -4.24 -18.48
C PRO A 133 -12.29 -4.41 -18.28
N LEU A 134 -11.75 -3.87 -17.19
CA LEU A 134 -10.31 -3.93 -16.87
C LEU A 134 -9.80 -5.36 -16.71
N VAL A 135 -10.63 -6.28 -16.21
CA VAL A 135 -10.24 -7.70 -16.04
C VAL A 135 -10.08 -8.39 -17.39
N ASN A 136 -10.91 -8.02 -18.37
CA ASN A 136 -10.84 -8.54 -19.72
C ASN A 136 -9.68 -7.89 -20.50
N GLU A 137 -9.50 -6.57 -20.36
CA GLU A 137 -8.38 -5.82 -20.97
C GLU A 137 -7.02 -6.39 -20.54
N LEU A 138 -6.88 -6.72 -19.25
CA LEU A 138 -5.61 -7.20 -18.69
C LEU A 138 -5.46 -8.73 -18.71
N HIS A 139 -6.44 -9.48 -19.24
CA HIS A 139 -6.44 -10.94 -19.29
C HIS A 139 -6.18 -11.64 -17.92
N THR A 140 -6.62 -11.02 -16.82
CA THR A 140 -6.39 -11.48 -15.43
C THR A 140 -7.40 -12.52 -14.95
N LYS A 141 -8.35 -12.92 -15.79
CA LYS A 141 -9.39 -13.89 -15.43
C LYS A 141 -8.82 -15.31 -15.32
N ARG A 142 -8.94 -15.93 -14.15
CA ARG A 142 -8.59 -17.34 -13.88
C ARG A 142 -9.72 -17.99 -13.08
N VAL A 143 -10.82 -18.32 -13.76
CA VAL A 143 -12.06 -18.77 -13.12
C VAL A 143 -11.88 -20.11 -12.40
N VAL A 144 -11.76 -20.07 -11.08
CA VAL A 144 -11.79 -21.23 -10.19
C VAL A 144 -13.17 -21.34 -9.53
N LEU A 145 -13.71 -20.22 -9.07
CA LEU A 145 -15.03 -20.10 -8.46
C LEU A 145 -16.11 -19.92 -9.55
N LYS A 146 -16.69 -21.04 -10.01
CA LYS A 146 -17.70 -21.03 -11.09
C LYS A 146 -19.10 -20.62 -10.63
N LYS A 147 -19.54 -21.11 -9.46
CA LYS A 147 -20.94 -21.03 -8.98
C LYS A 147 -21.04 -20.17 -7.71
N ILE A 148 -20.54 -18.95 -7.76
CA ILE A 148 -20.53 -18.04 -6.60
C ILE A 148 -21.92 -17.81 -6.02
N PRO A 149 -22.99 -17.54 -6.81
CA PRO A 149 -24.32 -17.31 -6.24
C PRO A 149 -24.84 -18.50 -5.43
N GLU A 150 -24.64 -19.73 -5.94
CA GLU A 150 -25.02 -20.96 -5.24
C GLU A 150 -24.22 -21.15 -3.95
N LEU A 151 -22.91 -20.90 -4.00
CA LEU A 151 -22.02 -20.99 -2.84
C LEU A 151 -22.42 -19.99 -1.74
N ILE A 152 -22.62 -18.73 -2.11
CA ILE A 152 -23.03 -17.67 -1.16
C ILE A 152 -24.39 -18.00 -0.56
N LYS A 153 -25.35 -18.43 -1.38
CA LYS A 153 -26.68 -18.84 -0.90
C LYS A 153 -26.55 -19.95 0.15
N LYS A 154 -25.80 -21.00 -0.14
CA LYS A 154 -25.58 -22.13 0.78
C LYS A 154 -24.95 -21.70 2.11
N LEU A 155 -23.97 -20.79 2.07
CA LEU A 155 -23.32 -20.26 3.28
C LEU A 155 -24.30 -19.41 4.11
N HIS A 156 -25.09 -18.55 3.47
CA HIS A 156 -26.09 -17.74 4.15
C HIS A 156 -27.23 -18.56 4.75
N GLU A 157 -27.67 -19.63 4.09
CA GLU A 157 -28.66 -20.58 4.63
C GLU A 157 -28.17 -21.27 5.91
N ASN A 158 -26.85 -21.37 6.11
CA ASN A 158 -26.24 -21.88 7.34
C ASN A 158 -25.85 -20.76 8.32
N ASN A 159 -26.32 -19.52 8.13
CA ASN A 159 -25.98 -18.35 8.95
C ASN A 159 -24.46 -18.06 9.03
N ILE A 160 -23.71 -18.40 7.97
CA ILE A 160 -22.26 -18.21 7.90
C ILE A 160 -21.94 -16.85 7.27
N TYR A 161 -21.15 -16.04 7.96
CA TYR A 161 -20.68 -14.75 7.44
C TYR A 161 -19.57 -14.94 6.38
N VAL A 162 -19.79 -14.42 5.18
CA VAL A 162 -18.87 -14.60 4.04
C VAL A 162 -18.02 -13.36 3.83
N ILE A 163 -16.69 -13.53 3.86
CA ILE A 163 -15.71 -12.46 3.69
C ILE A 163 -14.94 -12.71 2.40
N ALA A 164 -15.03 -11.78 1.45
CA ALA A 164 -14.25 -11.83 0.23
C ALA A 164 -12.86 -11.25 0.46
N ARG A 165 -11.81 -12.05 0.28
CA ARG A 165 -10.42 -11.60 0.35
C ARG A 165 -9.94 -11.16 -1.04
N GLN A 166 -9.46 -9.91 -1.09
CA GLN A 166 -8.94 -9.26 -2.28
C GLN A 166 -7.55 -8.71 -1.95
N THR A 167 -6.51 -9.22 -2.62
CA THR A 167 -5.17 -8.61 -2.50
C THR A 167 -5.15 -7.27 -3.24
N VAL A 168 -4.71 -6.16 -2.63
CA VAL A 168 -4.81 -4.83 -3.25
C VAL A 168 -3.49 -4.41 -3.90
N PHE A 169 -2.43 -4.25 -3.11
CA PHE A 169 -1.16 -3.66 -3.59
C PHE A 169 -0.19 -4.66 -4.19
N GLN A 170 -0.18 -5.91 -3.71
CA GLN A 170 0.63 -6.98 -4.28
C GLN A 170 -0.11 -7.56 -5.49
N ASP A 171 0.06 -6.91 -6.63
CA ASP A 171 -0.59 -7.24 -7.90
C ASP A 171 0.42 -7.07 -9.05
N PRO A 172 1.21 -8.11 -9.35
CA PRO A 172 2.24 -8.01 -10.37
C PRO A 172 1.67 -7.84 -11.77
N VAL A 173 0.48 -8.35 -12.05
CA VAL A 173 -0.15 -8.20 -13.38
C VAL A 173 -0.55 -6.75 -13.60
N LEU A 174 -1.19 -6.11 -12.61
CA LEU A 174 -1.56 -4.70 -12.70
C LEU A 174 -0.34 -3.78 -12.72
N ALA A 175 0.66 -4.06 -11.89
CA ALA A 175 1.88 -3.26 -11.83
C ALA A 175 2.64 -3.26 -13.16
N VAL A 176 2.72 -4.40 -13.84
CA VAL A 176 3.36 -4.51 -15.18
C VAL A 176 2.49 -3.86 -16.26
N ALA A 177 1.17 -4.06 -16.24
CA ALA A 177 0.28 -3.53 -17.26
C ALA A 177 0.06 -2.01 -17.17
N LYS A 178 0.10 -1.45 -15.96
CA LYS A 178 -0.03 0.00 -15.71
C LYS A 178 1.11 0.47 -14.80
N PRO A 179 2.36 0.57 -15.32
CA PRO A 179 3.53 0.90 -14.50
C PRO A 179 3.43 2.21 -13.72
N THR A 180 2.65 3.19 -14.21
CA THR A 180 2.41 4.47 -13.53
C THR A 180 1.62 4.33 -12.23
N TRP A 181 0.88 3.23 -12.04
CA TRP A 181 0.13 2.93 -10.82
C TRP A 181 0.94 2.12 -9.80
N ALA A 182 2.08 1.57 -10.21
CA ALA A 182 2.92 0.74 -9.37
C ALA A 182 3.79 1.56 -8.41
N ILE A 183 4.11 0.96 -7.26
CA ILE A 183 5.13 1.49 -6.35
C ILE A 183 6.47 1.56 -7.10
N LYS A 184 7.19 2.66 -6.91
CA LYS A 184 8.46 2.92 -7.61
C LYS A 184 9.67 2.61 -6.74
N ALA A 185 10.68 2.00 -7.34
CA ALA A 185 11.98 1.84 -6.68
C ALA A 185 12.73 3.18 -6.65
N LYS A 186 13.61 3.36 -5.64
CA LYS A 186 14.48 4.56 -5.55
C LYS A 186 15.38 4.72 -6.77
N SER A 187 15.81 3.61 -7.37
CA SER A 187 16.59 3.56 -8.61
C SER A 187 15.78 3.84 -9.88
N GLY A 188 14.46 4.07 -9.77
CA GLY A 188 13.53 4.09 -10.89
C GLY A 188 12.96 2.71 -11.21
N GLY A 189 11.90 2.68 -12.02
CA GLY A 189 11.17 1.45 -12.37
C GLY A 189 10.19 0.98 -11.29
N ILE A 190 9.62 -0.21 -11.51
CA ILE A 190 8.68 -0.85 -10.58
C ILE A 190 9.45 -1.44 -9.40
N TRP A 191 9.00 -1.15 -8.17
CA TRP A 191 9.55 -1.77 -6.97
C TRP A 191 9.17 -3.25 -6.90
N ARG A 192 10.10 -4.09 -6.44
CA ARG A 192 9.87 -5.53 -6.22
C ARG A 192 10.33 -5.92 -4.82
N ASP A 193 9.61 -6.86 -4.22
CA ASP A 193 9.99 -7.50 -2.97
C ASP A 193 11.16 -8.49 -3.17
N GLN A 194 11.59 -9.13 -2.07
CA GLN A 194 12.68 -10.11 -2.11
C GLN A 194 12.37 -11.35 -2.97
N LYS A 195 11.10 -11.60 -3.27
CA LYS A 195 10.62 -12.71 -4.11
C LYS A 195 10.34 -12.26 -5.55
N GLY A 196 10.65 -11.01 -5.90
CA GLY A 196 10.43 -10.45 -7.22
C GLY A 196 8.98 -10.04 -7.51
N LEU A 197 8.09 -10.05 -6.52
CA LEU A 197 6.70 -9.62 -6.66
C LEU A 197 6.60 -8.10 -6.47
N SER A 198 5.71 -7.48 -7.23
CA SER A 198 5.43 -6.04 -7.18
C SER A 198 4.02 -5.75 -6.72
#